data_AF-A0A0F8YQN8-F1
#
_entry.id   AF-A0A0F8YQN8-F1
#
_cell.length_a   1.000
_cell.length_b   1.000
_cell.length_c   1.000
_cell.angle_alpha   90.00
_cell.angle_beta   90.00
_cell.angle_gamma   90.00
#
_symmetry.space_group_name_H-M   'P 1'
#
loop_
_entity.id
_entity.type
_entity.pdbx_description
1 polymer ?
#
loop_
_entity_poly.entity_id
_entity_poly.type
_entity_poly.pdbx_seq_one_letter_code
_entity_poly.pdbx_strand_id
1 'polypeptide(L)'
;PVAQVARYPFPFFVRGDDISFSLAHDFDTATLNGVVSFQEDFSAKESPLTLYLDLRNHLHHHLVHPQLEIGAAGTAKIALRFLLRSVVRMHYDSAEAQLMAWEDVMRGPDLFAADADMSVKRPQVQALIRDEGWTRAAPGSLAAPPELTEPGPGRSRLMKWTLNGHLLPFWGRLGARHEVPIRQRGLRAVFISPSVPRDQSRGGDRGQEFPSVE
;
A
#
# COMPACT_ATOMS: atom_id res chain seq x y z
N PRO A 1 -28.22 -16.02 9.92
CA PRO A 1 -27.15 -15.70 8.94
C PRO A 1 -26.66 -16.91 8.13
N VAL A 2 -26.18 -17.99 8.76
CA VAL A 2 -25.59 -19.15 8.03
C VAL A 2 -26.56 -19.81 7.05
N ALA A 3 -27.86 -19.82 7.36
CA ALA A 3 -28.91 -20.35 6.47
C ALA A 3 -29.09 -19.56 5.16
N GLN A 4 -28.57 -18.33 5.06
CA GLN A 4 -28.66 -17.48 3.87
C GLN A 4 -27.40 -17.56 2.98
N VAL A 5 -26.41 -18.38 3.36
CA VAL A 5 -25.18 -18.55 2.58
C VAL A 5 -25.49 -19.40 1.35
N ALA A 6 -25.27 -18.83 0.17
CA ALA A 6 -25.53 -19.47 -1.12
C ALA A 6 -24.24 -19.80 -1.88
N ARG A 7 -23.12 -19.15 -1.54
CA ARG A 7 -21.84 -19.28 -2.23
C ARG A 7 -20.69 -19.38 -1.23
N TYR A 8 -19.68 -20.17 -1.57
CA TYR A 8 -18.43 -20.18 -0.82
C TYR A 8 -17.64 -18.89 -1.07
N PRO A 9 -16.83 -18.43 -0.10
CA PRO A 9 -15.92 -17.32 -0.32
C PRO A 9 -14.96 -17.66 -1.46
N PHE A 10 -14.73 -16.69 -2.34
CA PHE A 10 -13.69 -16.81 -3.36
C PHE A 10 -12.33 -16.98 -2.66
N PRO A 11 -11.42 -17.83 -3.17
CA PRO A 11 -10.15 -18.16 -2.51
C PRO A 11 -9.13 -17.02 -2.62
N PHE A 12 -9.45 -15.87 -2.04
CA PHE A 12 -8.48 -14.81 -1.83
C PHE A 12 -7.55 -15.20 -0.70
N PHE A 13 -6.25 -15.13 -0.98
CA PHE A 13 -5.25 -15.06 0.06
C PHE A 13 -5.28 -13.68 0.72
N VAL A 14 -6.11 -13.54 1.77
CA VAL A 14 -6.34 -12.34 2.62
C VAL A 14 -6.72 -11.03 1.89
N ARG A 15 -7.52 -10.21 2.58
CA ARG A 15 -8.04 -8.89 2.16
C ARG A 15 -9.10 -8.99 1.06
N GLY A 16 -10.22 -8.28 1.20
CA GLY A 16 -11.26 -8.21 0.16
C GLY A 16 -12.09 -9.48 -0.01
N ASP A 17 -11.80 -10.54 0.75
CA ASP A 17 -12.64 -11.73 0.90
C ASP A 17 -13.95 -11.39 1.59
N ASP A 18 -13.91 -10.55 2.62
CA ASP A 18 -15.05 -9.98 3.33
C ASP A 18 -15.99 -9.21 2.40
N ILE A 19 -15.45 -8.30 1.59
CA ILE A 19 -16.19 -7.53 0.60
C ILE A 19 -16.79 -8.45 -0.45
N SER A 20 -15.99 -9.36 -1.02
CA SER A 20 -16.48 -10.26 -2.08
C SER A 20 -17.55 -11.21 -1.57
N PHE A 21 -17.39 -11.74 -0.36
CA PHE A 21 -18.38 -12.62 0.25
C PHE A 21 -19.68 -11.86 0.53
N SER A 22 -19.57 -10.62 1.02
CA SER A 22 -20.75 -9.78 1.26
C SER A 22 -21.46 -9.42 -0.03
N LEU A 23 -20.76 -9.05 -1.11
CA LEU A 23 -21.34 -8.76 -2.43
C LEU A 23 -21.92 -9.99 -3.13
N ALA A 24 -21.35 -11.17 -2.87
CA ALA A 24 -21.85 -12.43 -3.42
C ALA A 24 -23.18 -12.88 -2.80
N HIS A 25 -23.60 -12.25 -1.72
CA HIS A 25 -24.83 -12.54 -0.98
C HIS A 25 -25.67 -11.26 -0.84
N ASP A 26 -26.95 -11.42 -0.51
CA ASP A 26 -27.85 -10.28 -0.26
C ASP A 26 -28.08 -10.14 1.25
N PHE A 27 -26.99 -9.91 2.00
CA PHE A 27 -27.07 -9.75 3.44
C PHE A 27 -27.48 -8.33 3.81
N ASP A 28 -28.47 -8.20 4.69
CA ASP A 28 -28.79 -6.93 5.34
C ASP A 28 -27.73 -6.60 6.40
N THR A 29 -26.79 -5.72 6.05
CA THR A 29 -25.63 -5.37 6.88
C THR A 29 -25.83 -4.00 7.50
N ALA A 30 -25.86 -3.93 8.84
CA ALA A 30 -25.97 -2.69 9.59
C ALA A 30 -24.73 -2.47 10.47
N THR A 31 -24.23 -1.23 10.53
CA THR A 31 -23.17 -0.85 11.47
C THR A 31 -23.82 -0.32 12.76
N LEU A 32 -23.50 -0.93 13.91
CA LEU A 32 -24.09 -0.54 15.19
C LEU A 32 -23.25 0.53 15.89
N ASN A 33 -23.83 1.71 16.08
CA ASN A 33 -23.19 2.80 16.82
C ASN A 33 -22.88 2.39 18.26
N GLY A 34 -21.68 2.73 18.75
CA GLY A 34 -21.22 2.38 20.10
C GLY A 34 -20.60 0.99 20.22
N VAL A 35 -20.66 0.14 19.18
CA VAL A 35 -19.90 -1.11 19.12
C VAL A 35 -18.66 -0.89 18.27
N VAL A 36 -17.50 -0.91 18.92
CA VAL A 36 -16.20 -0.67 18.27
C VAL A 36 -15.19 -1.70 18.73
N SER A 37 -14.21 -1.98 17.87
CA SER A 37 -13.01 -2.74 18.24
C SER A 37 -11.78 -1.88 18.01
N PHE A 38 -10.81 -1.97 18.91
CA PHE A 38 -9.52 -1.30 18.73
C PHE A 38 -8.64 -2.17 17.83
N GLN A 39 -8.30 -1.64 16.67
CA GLN A 39 -7.46 -2.30 15.67
C GLN A 39 -6.30 -1.36 15.32
N GLU A 40 -5.17 -1.93 14.95
CA GLU A 40 -4.04 -1.15 14.46
C GLU A 40 -4.34 -0.51 13.09
N ASP A 41 -3.76 0.66 12.86
CA ASP A 41 -3.87 1.33 11.56
C ASP A 41 -3.21 0.48 10.45
N PHE A 42 -3.92 0.33 9.33
CA PHE A 42 -3.47 -0.42 8.16
C PHE A 42 -2.31 0.26 7.44
N SER A 43 -2.10 1.56 7.65
CA SER A 43 -0.99 2.30 7.03
C SER A 43 0.38 1.71 7.37
N ALA A 44 0.56 1.21 8.60
CA ALA A 44 1.79 0.58 9.06
C ALA A 44 2.02 -0.81 8.45
N LYS A 45 0.98 -1.42 7.86
CA LYS A 45 1.00 -2.75 7.23
C LYS A 45 1.08 -2.66 5.70
N GLU A 46 1.24 -1.47 5.12
CA GLU A 46 1.46 -1.30 3.68
C GLU A 46 2.84 -1.88 3.31
N SER A 47 2.83 -2.87 2.42
CA SER A 47 4.00 -3.53 1.84
C SER A 47 3.73 -3.88 0.37
N PRO A 48 4.77 -4.18 -0.44
CA PRO A 48 4.57 -4.65 -1.81
C PRO A 48 3.62 -5.84 -1.90
N LEU A 49 3.69 -6.79 -0.96
CA LEU A 49 2.78 -7.94 -0.91
C LEU A 49 1.32 -7.52 -0.65
N THR A 50 1.07 -6.65 0.32
CA THR A 50 -0.31 -6.22 0.60
C THR A 50 -0.88 -5.40 -0.55
N LEU A 51 -0.05 -4.59 -1.24
CA LEU A 51 -0.47 -3.81 -2.40
C LEU A 51 -0.73 -4.68 -3.64
N TYR A 52 0.03 -5.77 -3.81
CA TYR A 52 -0.28 -6.80 -4.80
C TYR A 52 -1.68 -7.37 -4.55
N LEU A 53 -1.96 -7.79 -3.30
CA LEU A 53 -3.25 -8.38 -2.93
C LEU A 53 -4.39 -7.37 -3.10
N ASP A 54 -4.22 -6.14 -2.59
CA ASP A 54 -5.23 -5.09 -2.67
C ASP A 54 -5.64 -4.79 -4.13
N LEU A 55 -4.66 -4.62 -5.03
CA LEU A 55 -4.95 -4.33 -6.44
C LEU A 55 -5.64 -5.53 -7.11
N ARG A 56 -5.12 -6.74 -6.90
CA ARG A 56 -5.70 -7.96 -7.45
C ARG A 56 -7.18 -8.10 -7.08
N ASN A 57 -7.52 -7.84 -5.82
CA ASN A 57 -8.88 -8.00 -5.32
C ASN A 57 -9.81 -6.90 -5.84
N HIS A 58 -9.34 -5.66 -5.96
CA HIS A 58 -10.10 -4.58 -6.59
C HIS A 58 -10.46 -4.92 -8.04
N LEU A 59 -9.48 -5.37 -8.83
CA LEU A 59 -9.74 -5.74 -10.22
C LEU A 59 -10.71 -6.91 -10.30
N HIS A 60 -10.55 -7.93 -9.45
CA HIS A 60 -11.46 -9.06 -9.39
C HIS A 60 -12.91 -8.62 -9.09
N HIS A 61 -13.12 -7.74 -8.10
CA HIS A 61 -14.47 -7.29 -7.75
C HIS A 61 -15.18 -6.62 -8.94
N HIS A 62 -14.47 -5.76 -9.68
CA HIS A 62 -15.01 -5.11 -10.87
C HIS A 62 -15.22 -6.05 -12.08
N LEU A 63 -14.58 -7.21 -12.10
CA LEU A 63 -14.72 -8.20 -13.16
C LEU A 63 -15.80 -9.24 -12.88
N VAL A 64 -16.09 -9.53 -11.60
CA VAL A 64 -16.98 -10.64 -11.20
C VAL A 64 -18.34 -10.17 -10.71
N HIS A 65 -18.43 -8.99 -10.09
CA HIS A 65 -19.68 -8.49 -9.52
C HIS A 65 -20.36 -7.51 -10.48
N PRO A 66 -21.53 -7.84 -11.06
CA PRO A 66 -22.21 -6.97 -12.04
C PRO A 66 -22.54 -5.58 -11.49
N GLN A 67 -22.80 -5.46 -10.17
CA GLN A 67 -23.12 -4.19 -9.53
C GLN A 67 -21.92 -3.21 -9.54
N LEU A 68 -20.71 -3.72 -9.75
CA LEU A 68 -19.47 -2.96 -9.80
C LEU A 68 -18.91 -2.86 -11.22
N GLU A 69 -19.66 -3.23 -12.25
CA GLU A 69 -19.17 -3.17 -13.62
C GLU A 69 -18.94 -1.71 -14.06
N ILE A 70 -17.70 -1.41 -14.47
CA ILE A 70 -17.28 -0.07 -14.93
C ILE A 70 -16.61 -0.11 -16.31
N GLY A 71 -16.68 -1.26 -16.98
CA GLY A 71 -16.05 -1.53 -18.27
C GLY A 71 -14.52 -1.65 -18.21
N ALA A 72 -13.91 -2.17 -19.30
CA ALA A 72 -12.48 -2.45 -19.36
C ALA A 72 -11.59 -1.22 -19.11
N ALA A 73 -11.96 -0.06 -19.66
CA ALA A 73 -11.23 1.18 -19.46
C ALA A 73 -11.32 1.69 -18.01
N GLY A 74 -12.48 1.53 -17.36
CA GLY A 74 -12.67 1.86 -15.95
C GLY A 74 -11.81 0.98 -15.05
N THR A 75 -11.82 -0.33 -15.29
CA THR A 75 -11.01 -1.31 -14.55
C THR A 75 -9.51 -1.05 -14.74
N ALA A 76 -9.05 -0.80 -15.98
CA ALA A 76 -7.66 -0.45 -16.25
C ALA A 76 -7.24 0.87 -15.58
N LYS A 77 -8.15 1.85 -15.50
CA LYS A 77 -7.91 3.12 -14.79
C LYS A 77 -7.66 2.90 -13.29
N ILE A 78 -8.29 1.90 -12.66
CA ILE A 78 -8.02 1.56 -11.25
C ILE A 78 -6.59 1.06 -11.09
N ALA A 79 -6.17 0.09 -11.91
CA ALA A 79 -4.79 -0.41 -11.90
C ALA A 79 -3.78 0.72 -12.12
N LEU A 80 -4.03 1.58 -13.11
CA LEU A 80 -3.16 2.71 -13.40
C LEU A 80 -3.08 3.70 -12.24
N ARG A 81 -4.17 3.95 -11.52
CA ARG A 81 -4.15 4.83 -10.34
C ARG A 81 -3.35 4.24 -9.18
N PHE A 82 -3.43 2.92 -8.96
CA PHE A 82 -2.59 2.23 -7.98
C PHE A 82 -1.10 2.35 -8.33
N LEU A 83 -0.75 2.04 -9.57
CA LEU A 83 0.61 2.14 -10.09
C LEU A 83 1.15 3.56 -9.99
N LEU A 84 0.38 4.57 -10.45
CA LEU A 84 0.79 5.97 -10.40
C LEU A 84 1.03 6.43 -8.96
N ARG A 85 0.20 5.99 -8.00
CA ARG A 85 0.38 6.28 -6.58
C ARG A 85 1.70 5.72 -6.06
N SER A 86 2.12 4.54 -6.49
CA SER A 86 3.40 3.93 -6.09
C SER A 86 4.60 4.61 -6.78
N VAL A 87 4.50 4.85 -8.09
CA VAL A 87 5.54 5.52 -8.88
C VAL A 87 5.83 6.91 -8.34
N VAL A 88 4.81 7.76 -8.14
CA VAL A 88 5.00 9.13 -7.65
C VAL A 88 5.64 9.17 -6.25
N ARG A 89 5.49 8.09 -5.45
CA ARG A 89 6.12 7.94 -4.13
C ARG A 89 7.51 7.28 -4.18
N MET A 90 7.99 6.92 -5.36
CA MET A 90 9.25 6.19 -5.59
C MET A 90 9.28 4.82 -4.91
N HIS A 91 8.10 4.20 -4.76
CA HIS A 91 7.94 2.84 -4.28
C HIS A 91 7.90 1.90 -5.49
N TYR A 92 9.08 1.59 -6.03
CA TYR A 92 9.20 0.81 -7.25
C TYR A 92 8.98 -0.69 -7.03
N ASP A 93 9.37 -1.23 -5.87
CA ASP A 93 9.11 -2.64 -5.54
C ASP A 93 7.59 -2.86 -5.42
N SER A 94 6.89 -1.88 -4.82
CA SER A 94 5.42 -1.86 -4.78
C SER A 94 4.80 -1.72 -6.17
N ALA A 95 5.36 -0.90 -7.06
CA ALA A 95 4.86 -0.76 -8.42
C ALA A 95 5.08 -2.05 -9.24
N GLU A 96 6.22 -2.72 -9.10
CA GLU A 96 6.53 -4.00 -9.74
C GLU A 96 5.57 -5.10 -9.24
N ALA A 97 5.32 -5.15 -7.93
CA ALA A 97 4.33 -6.06 -7.34
C ALA A 97 2.90 -5.77 -7.86
N GLN A 98 2.51 -4.52 -8.03
CA GLN A 98 1.22 -4.16 -8.62
C GLN A 98 1.09 -4.54 -10.10
N LEU A 99 2.16 -4.40 -10.89
CA LEU A 99 2.18 -4.90 -12.27
C LEU A 99 1.99 -6.41 -12.32
N MET A 100 2.68 -7.15 -11.46
CA MET A 100 2.52 -8.60 -11.32
C MET A 100 1.08 -8.97 -10.94
N ALA A 101 0.45 -8.23 -10.03
CA ALA A 101 -0.96 -8.43 -9.66
C ALA A 101 -1.89 -8.25 -10.86
N TRP A 102 -1.69 -7.20 -11.66
CA TRP A 102 -2.49 -6.96 -12.85
C TRP A 102 -2.30 -8.07 -13.89
N GLU A 103 -1.06 -8.49 -14.14
CA GLU A 103 -0.78 -9.60 -15.05
C GLU A 103 -1.46 -10.90 -14.60
N ASP A 104 -1.38 -11.23 -13.31
CA ASP A 104 -2.01 -12.43 -12.75
C ASP A 104 -3.54 -12.40 -12.90
N VAL A 105 -4.19 -11.24 -12.72
CA VAL A 105 -5.64 -11.11 -12.99
C VAL A 105 -5.96 -11.37 -14.46
N MET A 106 -5.12 -10.88 -15.39
CA MET A 106 -5.32 -11.07 -16.83
C MET A 106 -5.09 -12.53 -17.28
N ARG A 107 -4.30 -13.32 -16.53
CA ARG A 107 -4.13 -14.75 -16.77
C ARG A 107 -5.39 -15.57 -16.44
N GLY A 108 -6.31 -14.99 -15.67
CA GLY A 108 -7.62 -15.58 -15.41
C GLY A 108 -7.72 -16.40 -14.11
N PRO A 109 -8.92 -16.96 -13.83
CA PRO A 109 -9.28 -17.53 -12.53
C PRO A 109 -8.54 -18.83 -12.19
N ASP A 110 -8.08 -19.60 -13.17
CA ASP A 110 -7.40 -20.88 -12.95
C ASP A 110 -6.12 -20.72 -12.11
N LEU A 111 -5.42 -19.59 -12.26
CA LEU A 111 -4.25 -19.25 -11.47
C LEU A 111 -4.59 -19.17 -9.97
N PHE A 112 -5.75 -18.59 -9.65
CA PHE A 112 -6.21 -18.41 -8.27
C PHE A 112 -6.62 -19.74 -7.65
N ALA A 113 -7.26 -20.60 -8.43
CA ALA A 113 -7.64 -21.94 -7.97
C ALA A 113 -6.40 -22.82 -7.71
N ALA A 114 -5.37 -22.70 -8.54
CA ALA A 114 -4.15 -23.49 -8.42
C ALA A 114 -3.25 -23.07 -7.24
N ASP A 115 -3.24 -21.78 -6.87
CA ASP A 115 -2.39 -21.21 -5.81
C ASP A 115 -3.23 -20.38 -4.82
N ALA A 116 -4.32 -20.98 -4.30
CA ALA A 116 -5.27 -20.32 -3.40
C ALA A 116 -4.63 -19.81 -2.10
N ASP A 117 -3.66 -20.54 -1.56
CA ASP A 117 -2.91 -20.17 -0.35
C ASP A 117 -1.72 -19.24 -0.64
N MET A 118 -1.50 -18.92 -1.92
CA MET A 118 -0.38 -18.14 -2.43
C MET A 118 0.99 -18.66 -2.00
N SER A 119 1.12 -19.97 -1.74
CA SER A 119 2.38 -20.60 -1.37
C SER A 119 3.45 -20.44 -2.47
N VAL A 120 3.03 -20.39 -3.74
CA VAL A 120 3.94 -20.20 -4.89
C VAL A 120 4.18 -18.72 -5.17
N LYS A 121 3.13 -17.89 -5.17
CA LYS A 121 3.22 -16.48 -5.56
C LYS A 121 3.79 -15.58 -4.47
N ARG A 122 3.56 -15.85 -3.18
CA ARG A 122 4.11 -15.00 -2.10
C ARG A 122 5.63 -14.90 -2.12
N PRO A 123 6.40 -16.00 -2.26
CA PRO A 123 7.86 -15.90 -2.39
C PRO A 123 8.29 -15.07 -3.60
N GLN A 124 7.58 -15.16 -4.72
CA GLN A 124 7.88 -14.38 -5.93
C GLN A 124 7.71 -12.88 -5.68
N VAL A 125 6.62 -12.48 -5.04
CA VAL A 125 6.38 -11.07 -4.67
C VAL A 125 7.40 -10.61 -3.62
N GLN A 126 7.75 -11.46 -2.64
CA GLN A 126 8.78 -11.13 -1.65
C GLN A 126 10.16 -10.93 -2.29
N ALA A 127 10.49 -11.70 -3.33
CA ALA A 127 11.75 -11.55 -4.06
C ALA A 127 11.87 -10.22 -4.83
N LEU A 128 10.75 -9.52 -5.05
CA LEU A 128 10.75 -8.17 -5.63
C LEU A 128 11.18 -7.11 -4.62
N ILE A 129 11.12 -7.39 -3.32
CA ILE A 129 11.41 -6.42 -2.27
C ILE A 129 12.92 -6.25 -2.17
N ARG A 130 13.43 -5.09 -2.61
CA ARG A 130 14.84 -4.74 -2.63
C ARG A 130 15.12 -3.57 -1.68
N ASP A 131 14.42 -2.47 -1.91
CA ASP A 131 14.67 -1.18 -1.23
C ASP A 131 13.57 -0.86 -0.21
N GLU A 132 12.36 -1.39 -0.39
CA GLU A 132 11.21 -1.12 0.50
C GLU A 132 11.15 -2.03 1.72
N GLY A 133 12.04 -3.02 1.81
CA GLY A 133 12.13 -3.95 2.92
C GLY A 133 12.71 -3.33 4.19
N TRP A 134 12.15 -3.69 5.34
CA TRP A 134 12.70 -3.27 6.63
C TRP A 134 14.07 -3.90 6.85
N THR A 135 15.09 -3.06 7.05
CA THR A 135 16.44 -3.50 7.42
C THR A 135 16.80 -3.03 8.82
N ARG A 136 17.53 -3.86 9.54
CA ARG A 136 18.06 -3.50 10.86
C ARG A 136 19.13 -2.42 10.68
N ALA A 137 18.92 -1.24 11.25
CA ALA A 137 19.98 -0.23 11.37
C ALA A 137 20.85 -0.50 12.59
N ALA A 138 22.15 -0.24 12.46
CA ALA A 138 23.04 -0.19 13.60
C ALA A 138 22.81 1.14 14.37
N PRO A 139 22.92 1.16 15.70
CA PRO A 139 22.84 2.39 16.47
C PRO A 139 23.87 3.41 15.96
N GLY A 140 23.42 4.61 15.58
CA GLY A 140 24.29 5.67 15.06
C GLY A 140 24.69 5.53 13.58
N SER A 141 24.26 4.50 12.86
CA SER A 141 24.54 4.36 11.41
C SER A 141 23.67 5.23 10.53
N LEU A 142 22.74 5.98 11.12
CA LEU A 142 21.83 6.87 10.41
C LEU A 142 22.44 8.25 10.39
N ALA A 143 22.82 8.71 9.20
CA ALA A 143 23.16 10.10 9.00
C ALA A 143 21.99 10.97 9.49
N ALA A 144 22.29 12.08 10.16
CA ALA A 144 21.26 13.04 10.51
C ALA A 144 20.51 13.43 9.22
N PRO A 145 19.16 13.47 9.23
CA PRO A 145 18.41 13.89 8.06
C PRO A 145 18.92 15.27 7.63
N PRO A 146 19.18 15.49 6.33
CA PRO A 146 19.54 16.82 5.86
C PRO A 146 18.43 17.81 6.22
N GLU A 147 18.83 19.01 6.62
CA GLU A 147 17.88 20.06 6.98
C GLU A 147 16.99 20.39 5.76
N LEU A 148 15.68 20.26 5.94
CA LEU A 148 14.72 20.39 4.85
C LEU A 148 14.53 21.87 4.52
N THR A 149 15.06 22.31 3.37
CA THR A 149 14.65 23.59 2.79
C THR A 149 13.35 23.41 2.03
N GLU A 150 12.29 24.12 2.43
CA GLU A 150 11.04 24.09 1.68
C GLU A 150 11.28 24.62 0.26
N PRO A 151 10.84 23.88 -0.78
CA PRO A 151 11.08 24.30 -2.15
C PRO A 151 10.19 25.51 -2.42
N GLY A 152 10.78 26.57 -2.99
CA GLY A 152 10.00 27.72 -3.42
C GLY A 152 8.87 27.33 -4.39
N PRO A 153 7.85 28.19 -4.55
CA PRO A 153 6.61 27.86 -5.27
C PRO A 153 6.84 27.40 -6.72
N GLY A 154 7.84 27.93 -7.41
CA GLY A 154 8.21 27.48 -8.76
C GLY A 154 8.77 26.06 -8.80
N ARG A 155 9.67 25.72 -7.87
CA ARG A 155 10.25 24.38 -7.75
C ARG A 155 9.18 23.36 -7.34
N SER A 156 8.29 23.71 -6.42
CA SER A 156 7.15 22.86 -6.05
C SER A 156 6.24 22.55 -7.25
N ARG A 157 5.91 23.56 -8.07
CA ARG A 157 5.13 23.35 -9.31
C ARG A 157 5.88 22.47 -10.31
N LEU A 158 7.19 22.71 -10.51
CA LEU A 158 8.02 21.89 -11.40
C LEU A 158 8.03 20.42 -10.95
N MET A 159 8.15 20.15 -9.65
CA MET A 159 8.12 18.77 -9.14
C MET A 159 6.76 18.10 -9.37
N LYS A 160 5.64 18.83 -9.29
CA LYS A 160 4.32 18.26 -9.65
C LYS A 160 4.23 17.91 -11.13
N TRP A 161 4.67 18.82 -12.00
CA TRP A 161 4.62 18.61 -13.45
C TRP A 161 5.57 17.52 -13.93
N THR A 162 6.69 17.34 -13.26
CA THR A 162 7.71 16.34 -13.61
C THR A 162 7.52 15.01 -12.90
N LEU A 163 6.39 14.81 -12.19
CA LEU A 163 6.12 13.66 -11.34
C LEU A 163 7.31 13.41 -10.39
N ASN A 164 7.60 14.33 -9.46
CA ASN A 164 8.75 14.26 -8.55
C ASN A 164 10.11 14.11 -9.27
N GLY A 165 10.22 14.56 -10.52
CA GLY A 165 11.43 14.47 -11.33
C GLY A 165 11.55 13.19 -12.18
N HIS A 166 10.57 12.28 -12.17
CA HIS A 166 10.57 11.10 -13.05
C HIS A 166 10.59 11.46 -14.55
N LEU A 167 10.05 12.62 -14.92
CA LEU A 167 10.06 13.10 -16.30
C LEU A 167 11.32 13.91 -16.65
N LEU A 168 12.22 14.15 -15.69
CA LEU A 168 13.46 14.88 -15.94
C LEU A 168 14.59 13.92 -16.34
N PRO A 169 15.26 14.14 -17.48
CA PRO A 169 16.42 13.34 -17.86
C PRO A 169 17.52 13.50 -16.80
N PHE A 170 18.18 12.40 -16.46
CA PHE A 170 19.27 12.34 -15.48
C PHE A 170 18.89 12.75 -14.05
N TRP A 171 17.60 12.73 -13.69
CA TRP A 171 17.16 13.06 -12.31
C TRP A 171 17.84 12.21 -11.23
N GLY A 172 18.19 10.96 -11.52
CA GLY A 172 18.96 10.12 -10.58
C GLY A 172 20.36 10.66 -10.22
N ARG A 173 20.92 11.59 -11.01
CA ARG A 173 22.19 12.29 -10.72
C ARG A 173 21.99 13.68 -10.10
N LEU A 174 20.83 14.29 -10.34
CA LEU A 174 20.52 15.68 -9.96
C LEU A 174 19.67 15.76 -8.69
N GLY A 175 18.88 14.73 -8.40
CA GLY A 175 18.03 14.61 -7.23
C GLY A 175 18.84 14.18 -6.00
N ALA A 176 18.81 14.99 -4.95
CA ALA A 176 19.40 14.63 -3.65
C ALA A 176 18.61 13.50 -3.00
N ARG A 177 19.22 12.44 -2.43
CA ARG A 177 18.44 11.41 -1.72
C ARG A 177 17.95 11.93 -0.37
N HIS A 178 16.70 11.67 0.02
CA HIS A 178 16.12 12.18 1.26
C HIS A 178 15.26 11.13 1.98
N GLU A 179 15.39 11.01 3.29
CA GLU A 179 14.58 10.08 4.10
C GLU A 179 13.37 10.82 4.68
N VAL A 180 12.15 10.34 4.42
CA VAL A 180 10.91 10.93 4.94
C VAL A 180 10.23 9.96 5.92
N PRO A 181 10.05 10.34 7.19
CA PRO A 181 9.37 9.50 8.18
C PRO A 181 7.95 9.14 7.76
N ILE A 182 7.49 7.93 8.08
CA ILE A 182 6.20 7.39 7.63
C ILE A 182 5.03 8.31 7.96
N ARG A 183 5.03 8.89 9.16
CA ARG A 183 3.99 9.81 9.65
C ARG A 183 3.95 11.14 8.90
N GLN A 184 5.03 11.51 8.19
CA GLN A 184 5.12 12.75 7.43
C GLN A 184 4.87 12.52 5.92
N ARG A 185 4.72 11.26 5.49
CA ARG A 185 4.38 10.92 4.11
C ARG A 185 2.94 11.35 3.83
N GLY A 186 2.74 12.17 2.81
CA GLY A 186 1.41 12.67 2.40
C GLY A 186 0.86 13.84 3.22
N LEU A 187 1.38 14.12 4.43
CA LEU A 187 1.00 15.30 5.23
C LEU A 187 1.76 16.57 4.83
N ARG A 188 2.97 16.39 4.29
CA ARG A 188 3.72 17.47 3.67
C ARG A 188 3.51 17.39 2.16
N ALA A 189 3.09 18.50 1.54
CA ALA A 189 3.24 18.72 0.10
C ALA A 189 4.74 18.88 -0.28
N VAL A 190 5.61 18.06 0.31
CA VAL A 190 7.05 18.03 0.10
C VAL A 190 7.31 16.98 -0.97
N PHE A 191 7.07 17.43 -2.19
CA PHE A 191 7.52 16.80 -3.43
C PHE A 191 9.03 17.04 -3.54
N ILE A 192 9.85 16.25 -2.83
CA ILE A 192 11.31 16.30 -2.97
C ILE A 192 11.91 14.89 -2.80
N SER A 193 12.31 14.31 -3.93
CA SER A 193 13.38 13.29 -4.10
C SER A 193 13.21 11.85 -3.57
N PRO A 194 13.97 10.87 -4.14
CA PRO A 194 13.91 9.44 -3.78
C PRO A 194 13.97 9.24 -2.29
N SER A 195 12.85 8.76 -1.74
CA SER A 195 12.66 8.59 -0.31
C SER A 195 12.50 7.13 0.05
N VAL A 196 13.44 6.66 0.88
CA VAL A 196 13.39 5.35 1.53
C VAL A 196 12.52 5.46 2.79
N PRO A 197 11.62 4.50 3.08
CA PRO A 197 10.75 4.52 4.27
C PRO A 197 11.45 4.29 5.61
N ARG A 198 11.00 5.00 6.65
CA ARG A 198 11.16 4.60 8.07
C ARG A 198 10.02 5.09 8.97
N ASP A 199 9.66 4.29 9.98
CA ASP A 199 8.81 4.68 11.11
C ASP A 199 9.65 5.03 12.33
N GLN A 200 9.25 6.07 13.07
CA GLN A 200 9.74 6.38 14.40
C GLN A 200 8.64 5.99 15.39
N SER A 201 8.64 4.74 15.82
CA SER A 201 7.91 4.29 17.00
C SER A 201 8.87 4.17 18.19
N ARG A 202 9.01 5.29 18.91
CA ARG A 202 9.34 5.43 20.35
C ARG A 202 9.45 6.94 20.60
N GLY A 203 8.50 7.58 21.26
CA GLY A 203 8.18 7.31 22.66
C GLY A 203 9.19 8.09 23.51
N GLY A 204 9.00 9.41 23.58
CA GLY A 204 9.67 10.25 24.57
C GLY A 204 9.04 9.96 25.91
N ASP A 205 9.68 9.08 26.66
CA ASP A 205 9.36 8.79 28.06
C ASP A 205 9.72 10.04 28.89
N ARG A 206 8.72 10.90 29.13
CA ARG A 206 8.81 11.92 30.16
C ARG A 206 8.35 11.27 31.45
N GLY A 207 9.31 11.09 32.36
CA GLY A 207 9.13 10.43 33.64
C GLY A 207 7.88 10.86 34.40
N GLN A 208 7.15 9.83 34.86
CA GLN A 208 6.33 9.91 36.06
C GLN A 208 6.75 8.72 36.93
N GLU A 209 7.50 9.03 37.99
CA GLU A 209 7.66 8.13 39.13
C GLU A 209 6.28 7.92 39.78
N PHE A 210 5.82 6.68 39.84
CA PHE A 210 4.72 6.29 40.72
C PHE A 210 5.33 5.66 41.98
N PRO A 211 4.84 6.01 43.19
CA PRO A 211 5.39 5.49 44.42
C PRO A 211 5.03 4.03 44.59
N SER A 212 5.99 3.24 45.05
CA SER A 212 5.81 1.87 45.53
C SER A 212 4.81 1.87 46.68
N VAL A 213 3.78 1.04 46.57
CA VAL A 213 2.93 0.66 47.70
C VAL A 213 3.17 -0.82 47.95
N GLU A 214 3.53 -1.12 49.20
CA GLU A 214 3.67 -2.46 49.79
C GLU A 214 2.40 -3.31 49.66
#